data_AF-A0A2H3I841-F1
#
_entry.id   AF-A0A2H3I841-F1
#
_cell.length_a   1.000
_cell.length_b   1.000
_cell.length_c   1.000
_cell.angle_alpha   90.00
_cell.angle_beta   90.00
_cell.angle_gamma   90.00
#
_symmetry.space_group_name_H-M   'P 1'
#
loop_
_entity.id
_entity.type
_entity.pdbx_description
1 polymer ?
#
loop_
_entity_poly.entity_id
_entity_poly.type
_entity_poly.pdbx_seq_one_letter_code
_entity_poly.pdbx_strand_id
1 'polypeptide(L)'
;MQWQPILRSLRTALLETGVEFISEELVRVKEPLIITGYSSRNHECVNALIKLATTVKGLRLLDTGGCDMCFPANHPGWLGMRFGADPAIETTDLIPIVDYDVPWIPTRCRPQKSARIFRVDIDPLKQLMPLFYVPAVQKCTAYSCTAINQVKSYIKSSPELTDVVSSNTFADRWSLLQKHSEKIASLDAQCVSGPNNTISAAYLCKKLKYLAPEDTFWVVEAATNTFAVADQIRATRLGQWINCGGGGLGWSSGVALGVKLAVDAIADAVGVKKRKIVVQIVGDGTFHFSVPSSVYWILGRYDIPILTIVLNNKGGILSLEKRDLFALCT
;
A
#
# COMPACT_ATOMS: atom_id res chain seq x y z
N MET A 1 -3.12 8.04 -48.14
CA MET A 1 -2.27 7.22 -47.23
C MET A 1 -1.92 8.12 -46.05
N GLN A 2 -2.51 7.89 -44.87
CA GLN A 2 -2.23 8.69 -43.67
C GLN A 2 -1.01 8.14 -42.95
N TRP A 3 0.00 8.99 -42.75
CA TRP A 3 1.21 8.63 -42.02
C TRP A 3 0.88 8.45 -40.54
N GLN A 4 1.23 7.30 -39.97
CA GLN A 4 1.12 7.02 -38.54
C GLN A 4 2.49 7.25 -37.89
N PRO A 5 2.58 7.97 -36.76
CA PRO A 5 3.84 8.18 -36.08
C PRO A 5 4.45 6.87 -35.59
N ILE A 6 5.77 6.85 -35.41
CA ILE A 6 6.47 5.73 -34.79
C ILE A 6 5.86 5.51 -33.40
N LEU A 7 5.17 4.40 -33.22
CA LEU A 7 4.66 3.94 -31.94
C LEU A 7 5.86 3.48 -31.09
N ARG A 8 6.50 4.41 -30.37
CA ARG A 8 7.40 4.01 -29.29
C ARG A 8 6.54 3.50 -28.14
N SER A 9 6.73 2.24 -27.75
CA SER A 9 6.22 1.80 -26.46
C SER A 9 6.91 2.62 -25.38
N LEU A 10 6.21 3.64 -24.86
CA LEU A 10 6.68 4.42 -23.72
C LEU A 10 6.84 3.54 -22.46
N ARG A 11 6.25 2.33 -22.48
CA ARG A 11 6.31 1.36 -21.39
C ARG A 11 7.24 0.19 -21.77
N THR A 12 8.44 0.16 -21.20
CA THR A 12 9.33 -1.00 -21.23
C THR A 12 8.60 -2.23 -20.67
N ALA A 13 8.61 -3.32 -21.44
CA ALA A 13 7.97 -4.58 -21.10
C ALA A 13 9.02 -5.61 -20.63
N LEU A 14 8.58 -6.66 -19.95
CA LEU A 14 9.43 -7.81 -19.67
C LEU A 14 9.78 -8.53 -20.98
N LEU A 15 11.00 -9.08 -21.04
CA LEU A 15 11.38 -10.08 -22.04
C LEU A 15 10.51 -11.32 -21.87
N GLU A 16 10.20 -12.00 -22.97
CA GLU A 16 9.34 -13.20 -22.99
C GLU A 16 9.82 -14.28 -22.02
N THR A 17 11.13 -14.56 -22.00
CA THR A 17 11.73 -15.50 -21.04
C THR A 17 11.53 -15.11 -19.58
N GLY A 18 11.52 -13.81 -19.28
CA GLY A 18 11.21 -13.31 -17.94
C GLY A 18 9.72 -13.44 -17.59
N VAL A 19 8.84 -13.26 -18.57
CA VAL A 19 7.39 -13.46 -18.40
C VAL A 19 7.08 -14.92 -18.11
N GLU A 20 7.61 -15.82 -18.94
CA GLU A 20 7.45 -17.27 -18.79
C GLU A 20 7.95 -17.71 -17.41
N PHE A 21 9.19 -17.40 -17.07
CA PHE A 21 9.80 -17.81 -15.82
C PHE A 21 9.02 -17.32 -14.60
N ILE A 22 8.69 -16.03 -14.51
CA ILE A 22 7.91 -15.49 -13.38
C ILE A 22 6.53 -16.15 -13.29
N SER A 23 5.90 -16.43 -14.43
CA SER A 23 4.57 -17.06 -14.48
C SER A 23 4.61 -18.50 -13.95
N GLU A 24 5.56 -19.30 -14.41
CA GLU A 24 5.71 -20.69 -13.94
C GLU A 24 6.00 -20.75 -12.44
N GLU A 25 6.90 -19.88 -11.97
CA GLU A 25 7.32 -19.78 -10.59
C GLU A 25 6.15 -19.44 -9.66
N LEU A 26 5.37 -18.42 -10.02
CA LEU A 26 4.19 -17.99 -9.27
C LEU A 26 3.15 -19.09 -9.12
N VAL A 27 2.98 -19.93 -10.15
CA VAL A 27 1.99 -21.01 -10.16
C VAL A 27 2.48 -22.22 -9.35
N ARG A 28 3.76 -22.61 -9.50
CA ARG A 28 4.32 -23.79 -8.83
C ARG A 28 4.44 -23.61 -7.31
N VAL A 29 4.86 -22.43 -6.88
CA VAL A 29 5.17 -22.13 -5.48
C VAL A 29 3.93 -22.16 -4.59
N LYS A 30 4.06 -22.70 -3.37
CA LYS A 30 2.94 -22.92 -2.44
C LYS A 30 2.40 -21.62 -1.82
N GLU A 31 3.30 -20.73 -1.39
CA GLU A 31 2.93 -19.51 -0.66
C GLU A 31 3.54 -18.23 -1.27
N PRO A 32 3.31 -17.95 -2.57
CA PRO A 32 3.99 -16.84 -3.25
C PRO A 32 3.64 -15.50 -2.60
N LEU A 33 4.66 -14.64 -2.44
CA LEU A 33 4.54 -13.34 -1.80
C LEU A 33 5.07 -12.23 -2.70
N ILE A 34 4.19 -11.35 -3.18
CA ILE A 34 4.62 -10.11 -3.82
C ILE A 34 4.87 -9.05 -2.75
N ILE A 35 6.03 -8.40 -2.85
CA ILE A 35 6.36 -7.21 -2.05
C ILE A 35 6.30 -5.99 -2.96
N THR A 36 5.60 -4.95 -2.54
CA THR A 36 5.48 -3.69 -3.29
C THR A 36 5.43 -2.48 -2.33
N GLY A 37 5.45 -1.28 -2.88
CA GLY A 37 5.33 -0.06 -2.09
C GLY A 37 5.03 1.21 -2.89
N TYR A 38 5.31 1.23 -4.20
CA TYR A 38 4.98 2.37 -5.08
C TYR A 38 4.00 2.02 -6.21
N SER A 39 3.49 0.78 -6.27
CA SER A 39 2.70 0.31 -7.42
C SER A 39 1.41 1.11 -7.63
N SER A 40 0.82 1.64 -6.56
CA SER A 40 -0.39 2.47 -6.62
C SER A 40 -0.20 3.88 -7.15
N ARG A 41 1.04 4.35 -7.39
CA ARG A 41 1.26 5.55 -8.20
C ARG A 41 0.65 5.42 -9.60
N ASN A 42 0.44 4.19 -10.06
CA ASN A 42 -0.43 3.87 -11.17
C ASN A 42 -1.62 3.00 -10.69
N HIS A 43 -2.81 3.59 -10.60
CA HIS A 43 -4.04 2.89 -10.22
C HIS A 43 -4.39 1.69 -11.14
N GLU A 44 -3.97 1.69 -12.41
CA GLU A 44 -4.14 0.53 -13.30
C GLU A 44 -3.35 -0.69 -12.79
N CYS A 45 -2.20 -0.45 -12.17
CA CYS A 45 -1.31 -1.49 -11.64
C CYS A 45 -1.96 -2.24 -10.48
N VAL A 46 -2.62 -1.51 -9.57
CA VAL A 46 -3.35 -2.13 -8.44
C VAL A 46 -4.47 -3.03 -8.95
N ASN A 47 -5.22 -2.58 -9.96
CA ASN A 47 -6.23 -3.43 -10.61
C ASN A 47 -5.63 -4.67 -11.29
N ALA A 48 -4.44 -4.55 -11.88
CA ALA A 48 -3.73 -5.68 -12.46
C ALA A 48 -3.27 -6.68 -11.37
N LEU A 49 -2.77 -6.18 -10.22
CA LEU A 49 -2.41 -7.00 -9.06
C LEU A 49 -3.61 -7.75 -8.48
N ILE A 50 -4.76 -7.08 -8.31
CA ILE A 50 -6.01 -7.73 -7.84
C ILE A 50 -6.40 -8.87 -8.79
N LYS A 51 -6.37 -8.63 -10.11
CA LYS A 51 -6.69 -9.64 -11.12
C LYS A 51 -5.69 -10.80 -11.11
N LEU A 52 -4.40 -10.51 -10.93
CA LEU A 52 -3.36 -11.54 -10.82
C LEU A 52 -3.59 -12.39 -9.56
N ALA A 53 -3.83 -11.78 -8.40
CA ALA A 53 -4.08 -12.49 -7.14
C ALA A 53 -5.40 -13.28 -7.15
N THR A 54 -6.39 -12.86 -7.94
CA THR A 54 -7.62 -13.62 -8.18
C THR A 54 -7.36 -14.83 -9.10
N THR A 55 -6.42 -14.71 -10.04
CA THR A 55 -6.05 -15.79 -10.98
C THR A 55 -5.16 -16.83 -10.28
N VAL A 56 -4.14 -16.37 -9.57
CA VAL A 56 -3.20 -17.20 -8.80
C VAL A 56 -3.68 -17.25 -7.35
N LYS A 57 -4.71 -18.06 -7.09
CA LYS A 57 -5.26 -18.23 -5.74
C LYS A 57 -4.18 -18.70 -4.75
N GLY A 58 -4.02 -17.98 -3.65
CA GLY A 58 -2.92 -18.16 -2.70
C GLY A 58 -1.82 -17.09 -2.79
N LEU A 59 -1.84 -16.23 -3.82
CA LEU A 59 -0.93 -15.11 -3.93
C LEU A 59 -1.20 -14.07 -2.84
N ARG A 60 -0.16 -13.80 -2.04
CA ARG A 60 -0.18 -12.82 -0.96
C ARG A 60 0.53 -11.55 -1.41
N LEU A 61 0.06 -10.41 -0.93
CA LEU A 61 0.68 -9.11 -1.15
C LEU A 61 0.98 -8.44 0.19
N LEU A 62 2.23 -8.01 0.33
CA LEU A 62 2.71 -7.21 1.44
C LEU A 62 3.16 -5.86 0.91
N ASP A 63 2.60 -4.80 1.48
CA ASP A 63 3.05 -3.44 1.22
C ASP A 63 4.15 -3.08 2.23
N THR A 64 5.37 -2.83 1.75
CA THR A 64 6.48 -2.45 2.61
C THR A 64 6.89 -0.99 2.49
N GLY A 65 6.28 -0.25 1.55
CA GLY A 65 6.47 1.19 1.39
C GLY A 65 5.48 2.01 2.20
N GLY A 66 4.21 1.60 2.19
CA GLY A 66 3.14 2.22 2.96
C GLY A 66 2.83 3.67 2.60
N CYS A 67 3.41 4.21 1.53
CA CYS A 67 3.20 5.58 1.07
C CYS A 67 1.86 5.76 0.35
N ASP A 68 1.38 4.69 -0.30
CA ASP A 68 0.11 4.63 -1.01
C ASP A 68 -0.53 3.27 -0.71
N MET A 69 -1.84 3.09 -0.94
CA MET A 69 -2.46 1.75 -0.83
C MET A 69 -2.18 0.93 -2.09
N CYS A 70 -1.21 0.01 -2.01
CA CYS A 70 -0.82 -0.85 -3.14
C CYS A 70 -1.75 -2.06 -3.36
N PHE A 71 -2.51 -2.47 -2.33
CA PHE A 71 -3.41 -3.62 -2.42
C PHE A 71 -4.59 -3.49 -1.43
N PRO A 72 -5.84 -3.71 -1.86
CA PRO A 72 -7.00 -3.35 -1.06
C PRO A 72 -7.19 -4.32 0.11
N ALA A 73 -7.50 -3.75 1.27
CA ALA A 73 -7.56 -4.50 2.53
C ALA A 73 -8.70 -5.51 2.64
N ASN A 74 -9.64 -5.53 1.70
CA ASN A 74 -10.74 -6.49 1.63
C ASN A 74 -10.40 -7.74 0.77
N HIS A 75 -9.24 -7.76 0.11
CA HIS A 75 -8.83 -8.94 -0.66
C HIS A 75 -8.17 -9.98 0.27
N PRO A 76 -8.50 -11.27 0.17
CA PRO A 76 -7.95 -12.31 1.07
C PRO A 76 -6.42 -12.41 1.09
N GLY A 77 -5.78 -12.13 -0.03
CA GLY A 77 -4.31 -12.06 -0.16
C GLY A 77 -3.64 -10.85 0.52
N TRP A 78 -4.38 -9.92 1.13
CA TRP A 78 -3.82 -8.72 1.77
C TRP A 78 -3.15 -9.06 3.11
N LEU A 79 -1.83 -8.81 3.19
CA LEU A 79 -1.06 -8.95 4.43
C LEU A 79 -0.92 -7.64 5.21
N GLY A 80 -1.36 -6.51 4.66
CA GLY A 80 -1.21 -5.21 5.30
C GLY A 80 0.07 -4.50 4.94
N MET A 81 0.35 -3.45 5.72
CA MET A 81 1.47 -2.54 5.51
C MET A 81 2.48 -2.69 6.65
N ARG A 82 3.73 -3.02 6.34
CA ARG A 82 4.79 -3.20 7.34
C ARG A 82 6.14 -2.72 6.80
N PHE A 83 6.87 -1.92 7.57
CA PHE A 83 8.19 -1.46 7.16
C PHE A 83 9.25 -2.56 7.26
N GLY A 84 9.35 -3.36 6.19
CA GLY A 84 10.39 -4.35 5.95
C GLY A 84 10.51 -5.45 7.03
N ALA A 85 9.44 -5.73 7.76
CA ALA A 85 9.41 -6.79 8.78
C ALA A 85 8.03 -7.44 8.84
N ASP A 86 7.93 -8.67 8.34
CA ASP A 86 6.73 -9.50 8.41
C ASP A 86 7.10 -10.99 8.38
N PRO A 87 6.48 -11.86 9.20
CA PRO A 87 6.76 -13.29 9.20
C PRO A 87 6.59 -13.98 7.83
N ALA A 88 5.72 -13.47 6.95
CA ALA A 88 5.51 -14.04 5.62
C ALA A 88 6.78 -13.98 4.74
N ILE A 89 7.69 -13.04 5.02
CA ILE A 89 8.98 -12.91 4.32
C ILE A 89 9.87 -14.11 4.65
N GLU A 90 9.76 -14.67 5.85
CA GLU A 90 10.62 -15.75 6.34
C GLU A 90 10.11 -17.14 5.92
N THR A 91 8.83 -17.28 5.59
CA THR A 91 8.22 -18.57 5.20
C THR A 91 8.16 -18.79 3.71
N THR A 92 8.16 -17.73 2.90
CA THR A 92 8.03 -17.83 1.46
C THR A 92 9.33 -18.27 0.77
N ASP A 93 9.15 -19.06 -0.27
CA ASP A 93 10.15 -19.55 -1.21
C ASP A 93 10.22 -18.73 -2.50
N LEU A 94 9.32 -17.75 -2.69
CA LEU A 94 9.28 -16.85 -3.84
C LEU A 94 8.89 -15.43 -3.44
N ILE A 95 9.68 -14.45 -3.87
CA ILE A 95 9.46 -13.03 -3.61
C ILE A 95 9.66 -12.18 -4.88
N PRO A 96 8.61 -11.89 -5.65
CA PRO A 96 8.63 -10.84 -6.64
C PRO A 96 8.49 -9.48 -5.96
N ILE A 97 9.52 -8.65 -6.07
CA ILE A 97 9.57 -7.27 -5.63
C ILE A 97 9.17 -6.37 -6.79
N VAL A 98 8.10 -5.60 -6.60
CA VAL A 98 7.50 -4.75 -7.64
C VAL A 98 7.50 -3.30 -7.18
N ASP A 99 8.25 -2.46 -7.90
CA ASP A 99 8.36 -1.01 -7.66
C ASP A 99 8.60 -0.67 -6.18
N TYR A 100 9.62 -1.28 -5.56
CA TYR A 100 9.98 -0.94 -4.19
C TYR A 100 11.42 -1.26 -3.80
N ASP A 101 11.99 -0.49 -2.88
CA ASP A 101 13.44 -0.45 -2.65
C ASP A 101 13.88 -1.19 -1.38
N VAL A 102 13.04 -1.21 -0.33
CA VAL A 102 13.41 -1.78 0.98
C VAL A 102 12.48 -2.96 1.34
N PRO A 103 12.53 -4.06 0.58
CA PRO A 103 11.54 -5.14 0.72
C PRO A 103 11.58 -5.80 2.11
N TRP A 104 12.73 -5.82 2.78
CA TRP A 104 12.90 -6.22 4.17
C TRP A 104 14.09 -5.50 4.81
N ILE A 105 14.13 -5.49 6.14
CA ILE A 105 15.24 -5.01 6.95
C ILE A 105 16.02 -6.23 7.46
N PRO A 106 17.24 -6.50 6.96
CA PRO A 106 17.98 -7.73 7.26
C PRO A 106 18.28 -8.01 8.74
N THR A 107 18.19 -7.01 9.61
CA THR A 107 18.35 -7.18 11.06
C THR A 107 17.05 -7.58 11.77
N ARG A 108 15.89 -7.50 11.09
CA ARG A 108 14.57 -7.79 11.65
C ARG A 108 13.95 -9.06 11.08
N CYS A 109 14.09 -9.29 9.78
CA CYS A 109 13.65 -10.53 9.12
C CYS A 109 14.51 -10.78 7.87
N ARG A 110 14.57 -12.04 7.43
CA ARG A 110 15.28 -12.43 6.20
C ARG A 110 14.49 -13.48 5.43
N PRO A 111 14.46 -13.41 4.10
CA PRO A 111 14.00 -14.51 3.28
C PRO A 111 14.78 -15.79 3.56
N GLN A 112 14.16 -16.93 3.27
CA GLN A 112 14.85 -18.22 3.30
C GLN A 112 16.06 -18.19 2.36
N LYS A 113 17.13 -18.92 2.69
CA LYS A 113 18.31 -19.02 1.82
C LYS A 113 17.98 -19.59 0.44
N SER A 114 16.95 -20.43 0.36
CA SER A 114 16.42 -21.01 -0.88
C SER A 114 15.37 -20.14 -1.57
N ALA A 115 14.97 -19.00 -0.98
CA ALA A 115 13.93 -18.16 -1.56
C ALA A 115 14.42 -17.53 -2.88
N ARG A 116 13.60 -17.66 -3.91
CA ARG A 116 13.86 -17.07 -5.22
C ARG A 116 13.30 -15.66 -5.24
N ILE A 117 14.17 -14.69 -5.43
CA ILE A 117 13.82 -13.27 -5.40
C ILE A 117 13.87 -12.71 -6.82
N PHE A 118 12.81 -12.03 -7.23
CA PHE A 118 12.69 -11.36 -8.52
C PHE A 118 12.47 -9.87 -8.30
N ARG A 119 13.06 -9.03 -9.14
CA ARG A 119 12.86 -7.59 -9.06
C ARG A 119 12.35 -7.06 -10.39
N VAL A 120 11.20 -6.38 -10.35
CA VAL A 120 10.64 -5.65 -11.48
C VAL A 120 10.55 -4.19 -11.08
N ASP A 121 11.27 -3.34 -11.81
CA ASP A 121 11.37 -1.91 -11.56
C ASP A 121 11.77 -1.19 -12.85
N ILE A 122 11.49 0.11 -12.96
CA ILE A 122 12.01 0.91 -14.08
C ILE A 122 13.51 1.19 -13.92
N ASP A 123 14.02 1.19 -12.69
CA ASP A 123 15.44 1.24 -12.36
C ASP A 123 15.78 0.12 -11.36
N PRO A 124 15.96 -1.12 -11.83
CA PRO A 124 16.19 -2.25 -10.93
C PRO A 124 17.58 -2.23 -10.27
N LEU A 125 18.49 -1.35 -10.72
CA LEU A 125 19.82 -1.18 -10.15
C LEU A 125 19.89 -0.05 -9.12
N LYS A 126 18.92 0.88 -9.14
CA LYS A 126 18.89 2.08 -8.30
C LYS A 126 20.21 2.85 -8.39
N GLN A 127 20.54 3.29 -9.61
CA GLN A 127 21.84 3.90 -9.92
C GLN A 127 22.18 5.11 -9.03
N LEU A 128 21.15 5.81 -8.53
CA LEU A 128 21.28 6.98 -7.66
C LEU A 128 21.26 6.65 -6.15
N MET A 129 21.21 5.38 -5.77
CA MET A 129 21.24 4.92 -4.38
C MET A 129 22.54 4.15 -4.12
N PRO A 130 23.59 4.82 -3.63
CA PRO A 130 24.83 4.15 -3.26
C PRO A 130 24.59 3.00 -2.28
N LEU A 131 25.32 1.90 -2.46
CA LEU A 131 25.22 0.68 -1.65
C LEU A 131 23.86 -0.04 -1.74
N PHE A 132 22.97 0.35 -2.66
CA PHE A 132 21.73 -0.36 -2.88
C PHE A 132 21.98 -1.79 -3.34
N TYR A 133 21.44 -2.76 -2.59
CA TYR A 133 21.57 -4.17 -2.92
C TYR A 133 20.36 -4.96 -2.46
N VAL A 134 19.86 -5.80 -3.36
CA VAL A 134 18.89 -6.85 -3.08
C VAL A 134 19.37 -8.13 -3.77
N PRO A 135 19.44 -9.28 -3.07
CA PRO A 135 19.90 -10.54 -3.64
C PRO A 135 18.80 -11.17 -4.53
N ALA A 136 18.58 -10.59 -5.71
CA ALA A 136 17.62 -11.07 -6.69
C ALA A 136 18.28 -11.98 -7.73
N VAL A 137 17.62 -13.11 -8.04
CA VAL A 137 18.00 -14.05 -9.11
C VAL A 137 17.89 -13.37 -10.46
N GLN A 138 16.84 -12.55 -10.66
CA GLN A 138 16.65 -11.76 -11.87
C GLN A 138 16.22 -10.33 -11.51
N LYS A 139 16.85 -9.37 -12.19
CA LYS A 139 16.55 -7.94 -12.12
C LYS A 139 16.04 -7.50 -13.49
N CYS A 140 14.79 -7.12 -13.55
CA CYS A 140 14.09 -6.83 -14.80
C CYS A 140 13.75 -5.33 -14.87
N THR A 141 14.23 -4.68 -15.93
CA THR A 141 13.82 -3.32 -16.25
C THR A 141 12.47 -3.35 -16.97
N ALA A 142 11.38 -3.03 -16.28
CA ALA A 142 10.05 -2.97 -16.89
C ALA A 142 9.10 -2.09 -16.07
N TYR A 143 8.07 -1.58 -16.72
CA TYR A 143 6.96 -0.95 -16.02
C TYR A 143 6.13 -2.04 -15.34
N SER A 144 5.95 -1.94 -14.02
CA SER A 144 5.25 -2.92 -13.20
C SER A 144 3.87 -3.31 -13.74
N CYS A 145 3.04 -2.33 -14.08
CA CYS A 145 1.70 -2.58 -14.61
C CYS A 145 1.75 -3.40 -15.90
N THR A 146 2.69 -3.10 -16.80
CA THR A 146 2.90 -3.87 -18.04
C THR A 146 3.35 -5.29 -17.71
N ALA A 147 4.37 -5.44 -16.85
CA ALA A 147 4.92 -6.72 -16.44
C ALA A 147 3.86 -7.64 -15.79
N ILE A 148 3.06 -7.12 -14.86
CA ILE A 148 1.98 -7.86 -14.19
C ILE A 148 0.92 -8.29 -15.20
N ASN A 149 0.57 -7.42 -16.16
CA ASN A 149 -0.37 -7.78 -17.22
C ASN A 149 0.20 -8.85 -18.16
N GLN A 150 1.50 -8.79 -18.51
CA GLN A 150 2.15 -9.83 -19.31
C GLN A 150 2.12 -11.19 -18.61
N VAL A 151 2.53 -11.25 -17.33
CA VAL A 151 2.51 -12.46 -16.51
C VAL A 151 1.10 -13.05 -16.42
N LYS A 152 0.11 -12.21 -16.07
CA LYS A 152 -1.29 -12.63 -16.02
C LYS A 152 -1.80 -13.16 -17.37
N SER A 153 -1.45 -12.50 -18.48
CA SER A 153 -1.85 -12.92 -19.82
C SER A 153 -1.19 -14.26 -20.19
N TYR A 154 0.09 -14.44 -19.87
CA TYR A 154 0.83 -15.67 -20.14
C TYR A 154 0.24 -16.88 -19.39
N ILE A 155 -0.07 -16.72 -18.10
CA ILE A 155 -0.73 -17.76 -17.29
C ILE A 155 -2.05 -18.20 -17.94
N LYS A 156 -2.81 -17.26 -18.52
CA LYS A 156 -4.10 -17.54 -19.17
C LYS A 156 -3.98 -18.13 -20.57
N SER A 157 -2.87 -17.86 -21.27
CA SER A 157 -2.66 -18.34 -22.64
C SER A 157 -1.95 -19.69 -22.68
N SER A 158 -1.18 -20.05 -21.64
CA SER A 158 -0.61 -21.39 -21.49
C SER A 158 -1.67 -22.36 -20.96
N PRO A 159 -2.04 -23.40 -21.74
CA PRO A 159 -2.96 -24.43 -21.27
C PRO A 159 -2.45 -25.14 -20.01
N GLU A 160 -1.14 -25.42 -19.94
CA GLU A 160 -0.51 -26.12 -18.83
C GLU A 160 -0.66 -25.33 -17.52
N LEU A 161 -0.36 -24.03 -17.55
CA LEU A 161 -0.51 -23.18 -16.36
C LEU A 161 -1.98 -22.97 -16.01
N THR A 162 -2.85 -22.83 -17.00
CA THR A 162 -4.30 -22.68 -16.82
C THR A 162 -4.92 -23.88 -16.11
N ASP A 163 -4.52 -25.10 -16.48
CA ASP A 163 -4.97 -26.33 -15.85
C ASP A 163 -4.47 -26.42 -14.40
N VAL A 164 -3.22 -26.04 -14.15
CA VAL A 164 -2.65 -26.04 -12.80
C VAL A 164 -3.35 -25.05 -11.88
N VAL A 165 -3.59 -23.80 -12.31
CA VAL A 165 -4.30 -22.81 -11.48
C VAL A 165 -5.78 -23.15 -11.27
N SER A 166 -6.35 -23.99 -12.13
CA SER A 166 -7.73 -24.49 -12.02
C SER A 166 -7.85 -25.74 -11.14
N SER A 167 -6.73 -26.33 -10.72
CA SER A 167 -6.71 -27.53 -9.87
C SER A 167 -7.25 -27.29 -8.46
N ASN A 168 -7.67 -28.37 -7.78
CA ASN A 168 -8.14 -28.32 -6.39
C ASN A 168 -7.09 -27.75 -5.42
N THR A 169 -5.80 -27.89 -5.72
CA THR A 169 -4.72 -27.30 -4.92
C THR A 169 -4.86 -25.78 -4.79
N PHE A 170 -5.34 -25.09 -5.83
CA PHE A 170 -5.57 -23.65 -5.77
C PHE A 170 -6.85 -23.28 -5.01
N ALA A 171 -7.83 -24.18 -4.95
CA ALA A 171 -8.97 -24.04 -4.04
C ALA A 171 -8.52 -24.16 -2.57
N ASP A 172 -7.62 -25.11 -2.27
CA ASP A 172 -7.02 -25.25 -0.93
C ASP A 172 -6.16 -24.04 -0.56
N ARG A 173 -5.35 -23.53 -1.50
CA ARG A 173 -4.59 -22.28 -1.28
C ARG A 173 -5.52 -21.10 -1.01
N TRP A 174 -6.66 -21.02 -1.70
CA TRP A 174 -7.67 -19.98 -1.44
C TRP A 174 -8.32 -20.13 -0.06
N SER A 175 -8.59 -21.35 0.38
CA SER A 175 -9.14 -21.60 1.72
C SER A 175 -8.12 -21.24 2.82
N LEU A 176 -6.83 -21.44 2.59
CA LEU A 176 -5.78 -20.98 3.50
C LEU A 176 -5.73 -19.44 3.64
N LEU A 177 -6.16 -18.69 2.62
CA LEU A 177 -6.33 -17.25 2.71
C LEU A 177 -7.55 -16.84 3.56
N GLN A 178 -8.41 -17.77 3.99
CA GLN A 178 -9.49 -17.46 4.96
C GLN A 178 -8.95 -17.02 6.33
N LYS A 179 -7.65 -17.25 6.62
CA LYS A 179 -6.90 -16.58 7.69
C LYS A 179 -6.98 -15.05 7.63
N HIS A 180 -7.34 -14.48 6.48
CA HIS A 180 -7.66 -13.07 6.36
C HIS A 180 -8.80 -12.66 7.31
N SER A 181 -9.87 -13.44 7.41
CA SER A 181 -10.97 -13.16 8.34
C SER A 181 -10.52 -13.19 9.80
N GLU A 182 -9.66 -14.15 10.17
CA GLU A 182 -9.02 -14.24 11.49
C GLU A 182 -8.11 -13.04 11.76
N LYS A 183 -7.34 -12.61 10.76
CA LYS A 183 -6.52 -11.39 10.83
C LYS A 183 -7.40 -10.17 11.09
N ILE A 184 -8.48 -10.01 10.33
CA ILE A 184 -9.45 -8.92 10.52
C ILE A 184 -10.03 -8.96 11.94
N ALA A 185 -10.46 -10.13 12.43
CA ALA A 185 -10.96 -10.30 13.79
C ALA A 185 -9.91 -9.94 14.86
N SER A 186 -8.66 -10.35 14.65
CA SER A 186 -7.53 -10.02 15.53
C SER A 186 -7.24 -8.51 15.56
N LEU A 187 -7.25 -7.84 14.41
CA LEU A 187 -7.12 -6.39 14.33
C LEU A 187 -8.30 -5.69 15.03
N ASP A 188 -9.51 -6.21 14.83
CA ASP A 188 -10.71 -5.68 15.46
C ASP A 188 -10.70 -5.83 16.99
N ALA A 189 -10.10 -6.90 17.51
CA ALA A 189 -9.91 -7.15 18.94
C ALA A 189 -8.90 -6.18 19.60
N GLN A 190 -7.95 -5.63 18.84
CA GLN A 190 -7.01 -4.60 19.33
C GLN A 190 -7.68 -3.25 19.58
N CYS A 191 -8.91 -3.05 19.10
CA CYS A 191 -9.67 -1.81 19.24
C CYS A 191 -10.34 -1.72 20.61
N VAL A 192 -9.53 -1.66 21.66
CA VAL A 192 -9.99 -1.46 23.03
C VAL A 192 -9.93 0.02 23.41
N SER A 193 -10.93 0.46 24.18
CA SER A 193 -10.84 1.73 24.92
C SER A 193 -9.81 1.56 26.03
N GLY A 194 -8.91 2.52 26.19
CA GLY A 194 -7.91 2.47 27.26
C GLY A 194 -8.51 2.81 28.63
N PRO A 195 -7.81 2.47 29.73
CA PRO A 195 -8.20 2.91 31.07
C PRO A 195 -8.17 4.45 31.17
N ASN A 196 -8.92 5.02 32.11
CA ASN A 196 -8.92 6.45 32.45
C ASN A 196 -9.21 7.40 31.27
N ASN A 197 -10.24 7.11 30.46
CA ASN A 197 -10.63 7.92 29.29
C ASN A 197 -9.54 8.08 28.21
N THR A 198 -8.54 7.20 28.17
CA THR A 198 -7.54 7.20 27.10
C THR A 198 -8.06 6.46 25.86
N ILE A 199 -7.78 7.01 24.67
CA ILE A 199 -8.23 6.43 23.41
C ILE A 199 -7.03 5.86 22.64
N SER A 200 -7.05 4.57 22.35
CA SER A 200 -6.04 3.96 21.48
C SER A 200 -6.20 4.43 20.03
N ALA A 201 -5.09 4.57 19.31
CA ALA A 201 -5.13 4.94 17.89
C ALA A 201 -5.93 3.92 17.06
N ALA A 202 -5.84 2.63 17.44
CA ALA A 202 -6.60 1.58 16.81
C ALA A 202 -8.12 1.78 16.98
N TYR A 203 -8.58 1.98 18.22
CA TYR A 203 -10.00 2.24 18.51
C TYR A 203 -10.51 3.49 17.77
N LEU A 204 -9.74 4.58 17.82
CA LEU A 204 -10.09 5.82 17.13
C LEU A 204 -10.21 5.61 15.62
N CYS A 205 -9.20 5.01 14.98
CA CYS A 205 -9.18 4.82 13.53
C CYS A 205 -10.27 3.88 13.06
N LYS A 206 -10.61 2.84 13.84
CA LYS A 206 -11.76 1.97 13.56
C LYS A 206 -13.07 2.76 13.61
N LYS A 207 -13.26 3.62 14.61
CA LYS A 207 -14.45 4.49 14.70
C LYS A 207 -14.48 5.51 13.56
N LEU A 208 -13.36 6.14 13.22
CA LEU A 208 -13.26 7.05 12.09
C LEU A 208 -13.61 6.35 10.77
N LYS A 209 -13.08 5.16 10.51
CA LYS A 209 -13.41 4.36 9.33
C LYS A 209 -14.90 4.01 9.24
N TYR A 210 -15.53 3.74 10.37
CA TYR A 210 -16.96 3.46 10.45
C TYR A 210 -17.84 4.70 10.19
N LEU A 211 -17.43 5.86 10.70
CA LEU A 211 -18.20 7.11 10.61
C LEU A 211 -17.99 7.87 9.30
N ALA A 212 -16.78 7.79 8.74
CA ALA A 212 -16.42 8.50 7.53
C ALA A 212 -17.06 7.85 6.28
N PRO A 213 -17.43 8.63 5.26
CA PRO A 213 -17.85 8.10 3.97
C PRO A 213 -16.83 7.13 3.38
N GLU A 214 -17.30 6.11 2.66
CA GLU A 214 -16.43 5.08 2.08
C GLU A 214 -15.37 5.67 1.11
N ASP A 215 -15.71 6.78 0.43
CA ASP A 215 -14.87 7.49 -0.52
C ASP A 215 -13.99 8.60 0.10
N THR A 216 -13.84 8.59 1.42
CA THR A 216 -12.93 9.49 2.16
C THR A 216 -11.47 9.23 1.80
N PHE A 217 -10.71 10.30 1.57
CA PHE A 217 -9.25 10.25 1.41
C PHE A 217 -8.56 10.39 2.77
N TRP A 218 -7.62 9.50 3.05
CA TRP A 218 -6.83 9.47 4.28
C TRP A 218 -5.42 9.96 3.99
N VAL A 219 -5.07 11.11 4.54
CA VAL A 219 -3.71 11.66 4.48
C VAL A 219 -3.04 11.41 5.82
N VAL A 220 -2.04 10.54 5.86
CA VAL A 220 -1.50 9.99 7.10
C VAL A 220 -0.04 10.40 7.29
N GLU A 221 0.31 10.75 8.51
CA GLU A 221 1.68 10.94 8.96
C GLU A 221 1.75 10.72 10.47
N ALA A 222 1.48 9.47 10.87
CA ALA A 222 1.25 9.08 12.25
C ALA A 222 2.48 8.46 12.94
N ALA A 223 3.65 8.45 12.28
CA ALA A 223 4.94 7.93 12.77
C ALA A 223 4.79 6.65 13.63
N THR A 224 4.84 6.77 14.95
CA THR A 224 4.69 5.68 15.91
C THR A 224 3.38 4.90 15.77
N ASN A 225 2.28 5.56 15.42
CA ASN A 225 0.96 4.93 15.26
C ASN A 225 0.66 4.48 13.83
N THR A 226 1.60 4.62 12.89
CA THR A 226 1.37 4.35 11.46
C THR A 226 0.75 2.97 11.20
N PHE A 227 1.26 1.90 11.83
CA PHE A 227 0.70 0.56 11.65
C PHE A 227 -0.72 0.44 12.22
N ALA A 228 -0.97 1.00 13.41
CA ALA A 228 -2.30 1.01 14.01
C ALA A 228 -3.32 1.78 13.16
N VAL A 229 -2.90 2.88 12.53
CA VAL A 229 -3.76 3.64 11.59
C VAL A 229 -4.03 2.81 10.35
N ALA A 230 -2.99 2.27 9.69
CA ALA A 230 -3.14 1.48 8.46
C ALA A 230 -4.01 0.23 8.67
N ASP A 231 -3.78 -0.49 9.77
CA ASP A 231 -4.47 -1.73 10.12
C ASP A 231 -5.96 -1.52 10.43
N GLN A 232 -6.38 -0.32 10.83
CA GLN A 232 -7.77 -0.03 11.18
C GLN A 232 -8.52 0.74 10.11
N ILE A 233 -7.85 1.69 9.44
CA ILE A 233 -8.43 2.40 8.28
C ILE A 233 -8.70 1.42 7.14
N ARG A 234 -7.84 0.42 6.93
CA ARG A 234 -8.03 -0.67 5.95
C ARG A 234 -8.53 -0.13 4.62
N ALA A 235 -7.73 0.72 3.99
CA ALA A 235 -8.09 1.33 2.72
C ALA A 235 -8.40 0.25 1.66
N THR A 236 -9.54 0.41 0.99
CA THR A 236 -10.03 -0.55 -0.02
C THR A 236 -10.13 0.08 -1.41
N ARG A 237 -10.17 1.42 -1.49
CA ARG A 237 -10.34 2.15 -2.74
C ARG A 237 -9.02 2.71 -3.25
N LEU A 238 -8.85 2.72 -4.57
CA LEU A 238 -7.66 3.26 -5.22
C LEU A 238 -7.49 4.75 -4.89
N GLY A 239 -6.26 5.14 -4.55
CA GLY A 239 -5.91 6.52 -4.17
C GLY A 239 -6.47 6.97 -2.81
N GLN A 240 -7.10 6.07 -2.04
CA GLN A 240 -7.75 6.42 -0.77
C GLN A 240 -6.76 6.68 0.36
N TRP A 241 -5.56 6.12 0.29
CA TRP A 241 -4.52 6.22 1.32
C TRP A 241 -3.31 6.94 0.74
N ILE A 242 -2.90 8.00 1.40
CA ILE A 242 -1.78 8.86 1.02
C ILE A 242 -0.95 9.08 2.28
N ASN A 243 0.30 8.65 2.30
CA ASN A 243 1.17 8.70 3.46
C ASN A 243 2.59 9.11 3.05
N CYS A 244 3.34 9.67 4.00
CA CYS A 244 4.71 10.09 3.75
C CYS A 244 5.57 8.89 3.37
N GLY A 245 6.10 8.88 2.15
CA GLY A 245 7.05 7.87 1.67
C GLY A 245 8.53 8.18 1.95
N GLY A 246 8.81 9.30 2.62
CA GLY A 246 10.16 9.77 2.94
C GLY A 246 10.40 9.91 4.45
N GLY A 247 11.64 10.24 4.82
CA GLY A 247 12.03 10.40 6.23
C GLY A 247 11.74 11.77 6.85
N GLY A 248 11.21 12.73 6.07
CA GLY A 248 10.93 14.09 6.55
C GLY A 248 9.58 14.18 7.27
N LEU A 249 9.57 14.83 8.44
CA LEU A 249 8.36 15.11 9.22
C LEU A 249 7.73 16.45 8.80
N GLY A 250 6.41 16.57 8.94
CA GLY A 250 5.63 17.78 8.62
C GLY A 250 5.03 17.80 7.21
N TRP A 251 5.08 16.67 6.50
CA TRP A 251 4.67 16.58 5.10
C TRP A 251 3.15 16.64 4.90
N SER A 252 2.38 15.99 5.78
CA SER A 252 0.96 15.67 5.55
C SER A 252 0.03 16.87 5.48
N SER A 253 0.29 17.95 6.21
CA SER A 253 -0.66 19.08 6.28
C SER A 253 -0.76 19.84 4.95
N GLY A 254 0.39 20.09 4.31
CA GLY A 254 0.41 20.68 2.96
C GLY A 254 -0.15 19.72 1.91
N VAL A 255 0.09 18.42 2.08
CA VAL A 255 -0.46 17.40 1.19
C VAL A 255 -1.96 17.28 1.31
N ALA A 256 -2.53 17.33 2.53
CA ALA A 256 -3.97 17.30 2.74
C ALA A 256 -4.66 18.45 2.01
N LEU A 257 -4.07 19.65 2.07
CA LEU A 257 -4.50 20.82 1.29
C LEU A 257 -4.47 20.54 -0.22
N GLY A 258 -3.34 20.04 -0.74
CA GLY A 258 -3.20 19.70 -2.16
C GLY A 258 -4.18 18.62 -2.63
N VAL A 259 -4.39 17.59 -1.82
CA VAL A 259 -5.34 16.50 -2.09
C VAL A 259 -6.76 17.05 -2.14
N LYS A 260 -7.15 17.91 -1.20
CA LYS A 260 -8.49 18.51 -1.18
C LYS A 260 -8.75 19.32 -2.45
N LEU A 261 -7.80 20.19 -2.83
CA LEU A 261 -7.89 20.96 -4.06
C LEU A 261 -7.98 20.07 -5.31
N ALA A 262 -7.14 19.03 -5.40
CA ALA A 262 -7.14 18.13 -6.54
C ALA A 262 -8.46 17.33 -6.65
N VAL A 263 -8.96 16.81 -5.53
CA VAL A 263 -10.19 16.02 -5.49
C VAL A 263 -11.41 16.87 -5.85
N ASP A 264 -11.47 18.11 -5.38
CA ASP A 264 -12.57 19.02 -5.71
C ASP A 264 -12.50 19.47 -7.18
N ALA A 265 -11.30 19.77 -7.70
CA ALA A 265 -11.10 20.12 -9.11
C ALA A 265 -11.47 18.96 -10.05
N ILE A 266 -11.13 17.71 -9.68
CA ILE A 266 -11.56 16.53 -10.44
C ILE A 266 -13.09 16.43 -10.40
N ALA A 267 -13.71 16.62 -9.23
CA ALA A 267 -15.17 16.59 -9.10
C ALA A 267 -15.84 17.66 -9.97
N ASP A 268 -15.28 18.87 -10.05
CA ASP A 268 -15.77 19.93 -10.93
C ASP A 268 -15.65 19.54 -12.42
N ALA A 269 -14.50 19.01 -12.83
CA ALA A 269 -14.26 18.60 -14.21
C ALA A 269 -15.23 17.50 -14.68
N VAL A 270 -15.69 16.63 -13.78
CA VAL A 270 -16.66 15.56 -14.09
C VAL A 270 -18.11 15.88 -13.67
N GLY A 271 -18.39 17.11 -13.23
CA GLY A 271 -19.74 17.56 -12.85
C GLY A 271 -20.32 16.92 -11.58
N VAL A 272 -19.48 16.39 -10.69
CA VAL A 272 -19.90 15.79 -9.41
C VAL A 272 -20.05 16.87 -8.35
N LYS A 273 -21.29 17.13 -7.91
CA LYS A 273 -21.58 18.14 -6.87
C LYS A 273 -21.19 17.71 -5.46
N LYS A 274 -21.18 16.40 -5.17
CA LYS A 274 -20.84 15.88 -3.84
C LYS A 274 -19.33 15.97 -3.62
N ARG A 275 -18.89 16.88 -2.74
CA ARG A 275 -17.48 16.99 -2.34
C ARG A 275 -17.09 15.81 -1.46
N LYS A 276 -15.92 15.24 -1.74
CA LYS A 276 -15.36 14.16 -0.93
C LYS A 276 -14.64 14.75 0.28
N ILE A 277 -14.60 13.97 1.36
CA ILE A 277 -13.93 14.36 2.59
C ILE A 277 -12.46 13.96 2.49
N VAL A 278 -11.58 14.86 2.96
CA VAL A 278 -10.17 14.59 3.21
C VAL A 278 -9.97 14.61 4.71
N VAL A 279 -9.45 13.50 5.25
CA VAL A 279 -9.12 13.36 6.67
C VAL A 279 -7.62 13.24 6.80
N GLN A 280 -7.01 14.19 7.50
CA GLN A 280 -5.61 14.13 7.89
C GLN A 280 -5.49 13.43 9.26
N ILE A 281 -4.69 12.36 9.35
CA ILE A 281 -4.34 11.71 10.62
C ILE A 281 -2.85 11.91 10.85
N VAL A 282 -2.52 12.73 11.84
CA VAL A 282 -1.15 13.22 12.07
C VAL A 282 -0.76 13.03 13.54
N GLY A 283 0.51 12.70 13.81
CA GLY A 283 1.04 12.72 15.17
C GLY A 283 1.21 14.15 15.68
N ASP A 284 1.26 14.35 16.99
CA ASP A 284 1.55 15.66 17.60
C ASP A 284 2.89 16.27 17.11
N GLY A 285 3.95 15.47 17.06
CA GLY A 285 5.25 15.90 16.55
C GLY A 285 5.16 16.33 15.09
N THR A 286 4.66 15.45 14.22
CA THR A 286 4.52 15.73 12.77
C THR A 286 3.58 16.91 12.50
N PHE A 287 2.55 17.09 13.32
CA PHE A 287 1.68 18.27 13.26
C PHE A 287 2.46 19.57 13.47
N HIS A 288 3.32 19.64 14.48
CA HIS A 288 4.15 20.83 14.72
C HIS A 288 5.18 21.07 13.61
N PHE A 289 5.80 20.01 13.09
CA PHE A 289 6.73 20.11 11.94
C PHE A 289 6.07 20.70 10.69
N SER A 290 4.74 20.57 10.56
CA SER A 290 4.00 21.10 9.41
C SER A 290 3.73 22.62 9.45
N VAL A 291 4.19 23.32 10.50
CA VAL A 291 3.95 24.77 10.71
C VAL A 291 2.44 25.07 10.68
N PRO A 292 1.67 24.57 11.67
CA PRO A 292 0.21 24.56 11.62
C PRO A 292 -0.38 25.97 11.47
N SER A 293 0.22 27.00 12.08
CA SER A 293 -0.24 28.38 11.92
C SER A 293 -0.39 28.81 10.46
N SER A 294 0.60 28.49 9.63
CA SER A 294 0.57 28.79 8.19
C SER A 294 -0.49 27.96 7.47
N VAL A 295 -0.55 26.66 7.76
CA VAL A 295 -1.51 25.74 7.11
C VAL A 295 -2.96 26.18 7.39
N TYR A 296 -3.34 26.31 8.67
CA TYR A 296 -4.73 26.60 9.03
C TYR A 296 -5.15 28.02 8.67
N TRP A 297 -4.21 28.98 8.61
CA TRP A 297 -4.48 30.28 8.04
C TRP A 297 -4.88 30.17 6.56
N ILE A 298 -4.17 29.37 5.76
CA ILE A 298 -4.51 29.14 4.35
C ILE A 298 -5.86 28.40 4.23
N LEU A 299 -6.09 27.35 5.02
CA LEU A 299 -7.36 26.60 4.98
C LEU A 299 -8.56 27.51 5.24
N GLY A 300 -8.48 28.35 6.28
CA GLY A 300 -9.54 29.32 6.59
C GLY A 300 -9.63 30.48 5.59
N ARG A 301 -8.50 30.93 5.02
CA ARG A 301 -8.49 32.03 4.04
C ARG A 301 -9.12 31.66 2.70
N TYR A 302 -9.04 30.39 2.31
CA TYR A 302 -9.49 29.88 1.01
C TYR A 302 -10.65 28.87 1.11
N ASP A 303 -11.27 28.73 2.28
CA ASP A 303 -12.39 27.81 2.53
C ASP A 303 -12.11 26.38 2.03
N ILE A 304 -10.97 25.82 2.45
CA ILE A 304 -10.54 24.46 2.07
C ILE A 304 -10.84 23.49 3.23
N PRO A 305 -11.99 22.79 3.22
CA PRO A 305 -12.39 22.01 4.38
C PRO A 305 -11.63 20.69 4.46
N ILE A 306 -10.94 20.48 5.58
CA ILE A 306 -10.18 19.28 5.92
C ILE A 306 -10.45 18.94 7.38
N LEU A 307 -10.71 17.66 7.66
CA LEU A 307 -10.78 17.17 9.04
C LEU A 307 -9.39 16.72 9.48
N THR A 308 -8.79 17.41 10.45
CA THR A 308 -7.50 17.02 11.01
C THR A 308 -7.65 16.37 12.37
N ILE A 309 -7.10 15.16 12.48
CA ILE A 309 -7.05 14.35 13.69
C ILE A 309 -5.61 14.31 14.17
N VAL A 310 -5.34 14.96 15.30
CA VAL A 310 -4.02 14.96 15.93
C VAL A 310 -3.95 13.87 17.00
N LEU A 311 -3.10 12.87 16.76
CA LEU A 311 -2.79 11.81 17.71
C LEU A 311 -1.76 12.33 18.73
N ASN A 312 -2.24 12.95 19.81
CA ASN A 312 -1.37 13.55 20.82
C ASN A 312 -1.05 12.55 21.95
N ASN A 313 0.21 12.09 21.98
CA ASN A 313 0.78 11.25 23.04
C ASN A 313 1.83 11.99 23.88
N LYS A 314 1.87 13.32 23.80
CA LYS A 314 2.76 14.22 24.56
C LYS A 314 4.23 14.07 24.21
N GLY A 315 4.55 13.80 22.94
CA GLY A 315 5.92 13.77 22.41
C GLY A 315 6.79 12.58 22.84
N GLY A 316 6.24 11.59 23.55
CA GLY A 316 6.98 10.40 23.96
C GLY A 316 6.95 9.28 22.91
N ILE A 317 8.09 8.91 22.35
CA ILE A 317 8.25 7.64 21.60
C ILE A 317 7.90 6.41 22.46
N LEU A 318 7.87 6.57 23.80
CA LEU A 318 7.64 5.54 24.81
C LEU A 318 6.36 5.72 25.66
N SER A 319 5.60 6.82 25.53
CA SER A 319 4.42 7.06 26.38
C SER A 319 3.17 6.38 25.81
N LEU A 320 3.03 5.08 26.08
CA LEU A 320 1.84 4.31 25.70
C LEU A 320 0.59 4.66 26.52
N GLU A 321 0.72 5.42 27.61
CA GLU A 321 -0.29 5.45 28.69
C GLU A 321 -1.14 6.73 28.81
N LYS A 322 -0.84 7.83 28.10
CA LYS A 322 -1.69 9.04 28.14
C LYS A 322 -1.83 9.68 26.77
N ARG A 323 -3.05 9.75 26.27
CA ARG A 323 -3.37 10.32 24.96
C ARG A 323 -4.51 11.33 25.10
N ASP A 324 -4.23 12.59 24.79
CA ASP A 324 -5.25 13.61 24.61
C ASP A 324 -5.61 13.64 23.12
N LEU A 325 -6.88 13.86 22.76
CA LEU A 325 -7.31 13.90 21.36
C LEU A 325 -7.71 15.32 20.99
N PHE A 326 -7.12 15.86 19.94
CA PHE A 326 -7.55 17.12 19.34
C PHE A 326 -8.07 16.84 17.93
N ALA A 327 -9.35 17.13 17.71
CA ALA A 327 -9.93 17.19 16.37
C ALA A 327 -10.07 18.67 16.00
N LEU A 328 -9.40 19.07 14.93
CA LEU A 328 -9.56 20.39 14.34
C LEU A 328 -10.42 20.22 13.09
N CYS A 329 -11.62 20.78 13.13
CA CYS A 329 -12.46 20.95 11.95
C CYS A 329 -12.36 22.43 11.57
N THR A 330 -11.76 22.71 10.42
CA THR A 330 -11.82 24.01 9.76
C THR A 330 -12.69 23.90 8.53
#